data_AF-A0A0V0QN72-F1
#
_entry.id   AF-A0A0V0QN72-F1
#
_cell.length_a   1.000
_cell.length_b   1.000
_cell.length_c   1.000
_cell.angle_alpha   90.00
_cell.angle_beta   90.00
_cell.angle_gamma   90.00
#
_symmetry.space_group_name_H-M   'P 1'
#
loop_
_entity.id
_entity.type
_entity.pdbx_description
1 polymer ?
#
loop_
_entity_poly.entity_id
_entity_poly.type
_entity_poly.pdbx_seq_one_letter_code
_entity_poly.pdbx_strand_id
1 'polypeptide(L)'
;MTDNNIMKCQKAGHMNQKYLYLNFSATSKQNLLICPICISQEQFIQISENKKIPQNLLIDQILDNKVSSHEILGWPPIQEEKNKQIFQESQNFLKQIGNQQGSLLNFFKDKIGTFEIDNQNQKIIFKKENSRFSKFVYSDKLQQDQNYHLRLKLDLANQVANTDLGFIFTNQEYKNTDLFGFNYRMYPFYKQNKAYGQGRYLLYMMEGKQFFEFFQDNQTVVNFVFNIEKCLFEIYDDQKIFYMKAEVTQKINYQNLIFMIGFQQEKQNKDVQIQFLN
;
A
#
# COMPACT_ATOMS: atom_id res chain seq x y z
N MET A 1 -10.39 22.61 -11.07
CA MET A 1 -9.39 21.88 -10.25
C MET A 1 -9.67 20.40 -10.43
N THR A 2 -8.74 19.65 -11.03
CA THR A 2 -8.99 18.26 -11.45
C THR A 2 -8.63 17.29 -10.34
N ASP A 3 -9.65 16.76 -9.65
CA ASP A 3 -9.56 15.64 -8.70
C ASP A 3 -8.87 14.44 -9.36
N ASN A 4 -7.59 14.21 -9.07
CA ASN A 4 -6.84 13.02 -9.48
C ASN A 4 -7.12 11.85 -8.53
N ASN A 5 -8.40 11.51 -8.43
CA ASN A 5 -8.91 10.57 -7.46
C ASN A 5 -8.58 9.12 -7.86
N ILE A 6 -7.88 8.39 -6.98
CA ILE A 6 -7.46 6.97 -7.09
C ILE A 6 -8.66 6.02 -7.35
N MET A 7 -9.87 6.52 -7.13
CA MET A 7 -11.14 5.82 -7.35
C MET A 7 -11.65 5.94 -8.79
N LYS A 8 -10.79 5.88 -9.81
CA LYS A 8 -11.18 6.05 -11.23
C LYS A 8 -10.76 4.88 -12.12
N CYS A 9 -11.62 4.52 -13.06
CA CYS A 9 -11.43 3.42 -13.99
C CYS A 9 -10.32 3.71 -15.00
N GLN A 10 -9.31 2.84 -15.04
CA GLN A 10 -8.17 2.97 -15.96
C GLN A 10 -8.35 2.19 -17.27
N LYS A 11 -9.50 1.54 -17.49
CA LYS A 11 -9.76 0.84 -18.76
C LYS A 11 -9.88 1.86 -19.90
N ALA A 12 -9.23 1.57 -21.03
CA ALA A 12 -9.30 2.43 -22.22
C ALA A 12 -10.76 2.66 -22.64
N GLY A 13 -11.10 3.91 -22.96
CA GLY A 13 -12.46 4.31 -23.33
C GLY A 13 -13.44 4.51 -22.15
N HIS A 14 -13.01 4.30 -20.90
CA HIS A 14 -13.88 4.45 -19.72
C HIS A 14 -13.79 5.84 -19.08
N MET A 15 -13.13 6.80 -19.74
CA MET A 15 -13.07 8.24 -19.39
C MET A 15 -12.73 8.54 -17.93
N ASN A 16 -11.93 7.69 -17.26
CA ASN A 16 -11.61 7.83 -15.84
C ASN A 16 -12.87 7.94 -14.95
N GLN A 17 -13.94 7.23 -15.32
CA GLN A 17 -15.18 7.18 -14.53
C GLN A 17 -14.89 6.67 -13.13
N LYS A 18 -15.57 7.22 -12.11
CA LYS A 18 -15.39 6.75 -10.74
C LYS A 18 -15.80 5.28 -10.63
N TYR A 19 -15.03 4.49 -9.88
CA TYR A 19 -15.48 3.16 -9.48
C TYR A 19 -16.69 3.33 -8.56
N LEU A 20 -17.79 2.65 -8.87
CA LEU A 20 -19.03 2.70 -8.08
C LEU A 20 -19.40 1.34 -7.49
N TYR A 21 -18.80 0.26 -8.00
CA TYR A 21 -19.18 -1.11 -7.68
C TYR A 21 -17.97 -1.96 -7.27
N LEU A 22 -18.19 -2.96 -6.41
CA LEU A 22 -17.25 -4.04 -6.10
C LEU A 22 -17.73 -5.37 -6.69
N ASN A 23 -16.84 -6.09 -7.37
CA ASN A 23 -17.11 -7.41 -7.96
C ASN A 23 -16.54 -8.52 -7.09
N PHE A 24 -17.43 -9.30 -6.46
CA PHE A 24 -17.03 -10.40 -5.57
C PHE A 24 -16.61 -11.68 -6.30
N SER A 25 -16.90 -11.78 -7.60
CA SER A 25 -16.48 -12.92 -8.43
C SER A 25 -15.14 -12.68 -9.11
N ALA A 26 -14.50 -11.53 -8.87
CA ALA A 26 -13.22 -11.17 -9.47
C ALA A 26 -12.08 -12.04 -8.91
N THR A 27 -11.36 -12.72 -9.81
CA THR A 27 -10.16 -13.50 -9.47
C THR A 27 -8.87 -12.67 -9.42
N SER A 28 -8.95 -11.38 -9.77
CA SER A 28 -7.81 -10.46 -9.76
C SER A 28 -8.20 -9.09 -9.18
N LYS A 29 -7.23 -8.44 -8.51
CA LYS A 29 -7.40 -7.12 -7.88
C LYS A 29 -7.85 -6.03 -8.86
N GLN A 30 -7.48 -6.15 -10.14
CA GLN A 30 -7.83 -5.20 -11.20
C GLN A 30 -9.31 -5.25 -11.60
N ASN A 31 -9.97 -6.38 -11.32
CA ASN A 31 -11.39 -6.58 -11.60
C ASN A 31 -12.26 -6.41 -10.36
N LEU A 32 -11.65 -6.17 -9.20
CA LEU A 32 -12.35 -6.01 -7.93
C LEU A 32 -13.22 -4.76 -7.91
N LEU A 33 -12.73 -3.66 -8.51
CA LEU A 33 -13.46 -2.39 -8.60
C LEU A 33 -14.01 -2.21 -10.01
N ILE A 34 -15.30 -1.91 -10.09
CA ILE A 34 -16.05 -1.80 -11.34
C ILE A 34 -16.67 -0.41 -11.44
N CYS A 35 -16.49 0.23 -12.60
CA CYS A 35 -17.15 1.49 -12.92
C CYS A 35 -18.46 1.22 -13.70
N PRO A 36 -19.34 2.21 -13.85
CA PRO A 36 -20.61 2.08 -14.58
C PRO A 36 -20.47 1.52 -16.00
N ILE A 37 -19.37 1.85 -16.68
CA ILE A 37 -19.13 1.39 -18.05
C ILE A 37 -18.71 -0.08 -18.06
N CYS A 38 -17.78 -0.49 -17.17
CA CYS A 38 -17.41 -1.89 -16.97
C CYS A 38 -18.62 -2.79 -16.69
N ILE A 39 -19.50 -2.37 -15.78
CA ILE A 39 -20.66 -3.20 -15.41
C ILE A 39 -21.64 -3.32 -16.57
N SER A 40 -21.89 -2.22 -17.29
CA SER A 40 -22.80 -2.23 -18.44
C SER A 40 -22.28 -3.14 -19.55
N GLN A 41 -20.97 -3.11 -19.81
CA GLN A 41 -20.31 -3.98 -20.80
C GLN A 41 -20.37 -5.46 -20.39
N GLU A 42 -20.11 -5.78 -19.12
CA GLU A 42 -20.17 -7.16 -18.62
C GLU A 42 -21.60 -7.72 -18.63
N GLN A 43 -22.59 -6.92 -18.22
CA GLN A 43 -24.01 -7.30 -18.28
C GLN A 43 -24.44 -7.57 -19.72
N PHE A 44 -24.03 -6.72 -20.67
CA PHE A 44 -24.35 -6.91 -22.08
C PHE A 44 -23.76 -8.21 -22.64
N ILE A 45 -22.48 -8.49 -22.35
CA ILE A 45 -21.82 -9.74 -22.78
C ILE A 45 -22.53 -10.96 -22.16
N GLN A 46 -22.89 -10.91 -20.89
CA GLN A 46 -23.52 -12.06 -20.22
C GLN A 46 -24.95 -12.32 -20.66
N ILE A 47 -25.72 -11.28 -20.96
CA ILE A 47 -27.04 -11.40 -21.58
C ILE A 47 -26.91 -12.07 -22.95
N SER A 48 -25.89 -11.69 -23.73
CA SER A 48 -25.66 -12.30 -25.04
C SER A 48 -25.19 -13.77 -24.98
N GLU A 49 -24.58 -14.17 -23.86
CA GLU A 49 -23.99 -15.51 -23.68
C GLU A 49 -24.79 -16.43 -22.74
N ASN A 50 -25.99 -16.03 -22.27
CA ASN A 50 -26.77 -16.74 -21.24
C ASN A 50 -25.96 -17.11 -19.98
N LYS A 51 -24.99 -16.26 -19.60
CA LYS A 51 -24.12 -16.48 -18.44
C LYS A 51 -24.69 -15.80 -17.19
N LYS A 52 -24.29 -16.33 -16.02
CA LYS A 52 -24.74 -15.83 -14.73
C LYS A 52 -24.18 -14.43 -14.45
N ILE A 53 -25.05 -13.53 -13.99
CA ILE A 53 -24.73 -12.13 -13.69
C ILE A 53 -23.88 -12.05 -12.40
N PRO A 54 -22.72 -11.36 -12.41
CA PRO A 54 -21.87 -11.18 -11.25
C PRO A 54 -22.58 -10.29 -10.23
N GLN A 55 -22.37 -10.64 -8.96
CA GLN A 55 -22.93 -9.91 -7.85
C GLN A 55 -22.04 -8.69 -7.57
N ASN A 56 -22.64 -7.51 -7.65
CA ASN A 56 -21.94 -6.24 -7.48
C ASN A 56 -22.55 -5.45 -6.34
N LEU A 57 -21.71 -4.68 -5.65
CA LEU A 57 -22.09 -3.93 -4.46
C LEU A 57 -21.67 -2.48 -4.55
N LEU A 58 -22.54 -1.56 -4.14
CA LEU A 58 -22.29 -0.12 -4.21
C LEU A 58 -21.28 0.33 -3.15
N ILE A 59 -20.23 1.02 -3.59
CA ILE A 59 -19.15 1.52 -2.73
C ILE A 59 -19.69 2.55 -1.72
N ASP A 60 -20.63 3.41 -2.13
CA ASP A 60 -21.22 4.42 -1.25
C ASP A 60 -21.95 3.79 -0.05
N GLN A 61 -22.55 2.61 -0.24
CA GLN A 61 -23.21 1.86 0.83
C GLN A 61 -22.19 1.21 1.78
N ILE A 62 -20.99 0.88 1.28
CA ILE A 62 -19.89 0.42 2.15
C ILE A 62 -19.37 1.58 2.97
N LEU A 63 -19.17 2.76 2.39
CA LEU A 63 -18.57 3.89 3.10
C LEU A 63 -19.49 4.49 4.17
N ASP A 64 -20.80 4.20 4.12
CA ASP A 64 -21.73 4.59 5.18
C ASP A 64 -21.47 3.80 6.47
N ASN A 65 -21.25 4.52 7.57
CA ASN A 65 -20.99 3.95 8.90
C ASN A 65 -22.26 3.46 9.62
N LYS A 66 -23.44 3.68 9.03
CA LYS A 66 -24.73 3.27 9.61
C LYS A 66 -25.29 1.99 9.01
N VAL A 67 -24.77 1.52 7.88
CA VAL A 67 -25.31 0.35 7.16
C VAL A 67 -24.65 -0.92 7.69
N SER A 68 -25.46 -1.84 8.21
CA SER A 68 -24.98 -3.16 8.60
C SER A 68 -24.67 -4.01 7.36
N SER A 69 -23.78 -5.00 7.47
CA SER A 69 -23.43 -5.88 6.35
C SER A 69 -24.62 -6.60 5.72
N HIS A 70 -25.74 -6.76 6.44
CA HIS A 70 -26.93 -7.46 5.96
C HIS A 70 -27.88 -6.54 5.17
N GLU A 71 -27.68 -5.23 5.23
CA GLU A 71 -28.52 -4.21 4.60
C GLU A 71 -27.93 -3.70 3.28
N ILE A 72 -26.70 -4.09 2.93
CA ILE A 72 -26.07 -3.62 1.70
C ILE A 72 -26.67 -4.34 0.50
N LEU A 73 -27.18 -3.57 -0.46
CA LEU A 73 -27.87 -4.09 -1.64
C LEU A 73 -26.87 -4.86 -2.52
N GLY A 74 -27.10 -6.15 -2.72
CA GLY A 74 -26.18 -7.03 -3.45
C GLY A 74 -25.12 -7.72 -2.58
N TRP A 75 -25.14 -7.53 -1.25
CA TRP A 75 -24.34 -8.31 -0.29
C TRP A 75 -25.05 -9.65 -0.06
N PRO A 76 -24.43 -10.78 -0.37
CA PRO A 76 -25.24 -11.86 -0.92
C PRO A 76 -25.94 -12.71 0.16
N PRO A 77 -27.24 -13.03 0.01
CA PRO A 77 -27.69 -14.40 0.22
C PRO A 77 -27.11 -15.23 -0.94
N ILE A 78 -26.03 -15.95 -0.65
CA ILE A 78 -25.31 -16.73 -1.66
C ILE A 78 -26.15 -17.96 -2.02
N GLN A 79 -26.73 -17.98 -3.22
CA GLN A 79 -27.60 -19.06 -3.66
C GLN A 79 -26.84 -20.27 -4.23
N GLU A 80 -25.64 -20.07 -4.78
CA GLU A 80 -24.82 -21.13 -5.36
C GLU A 80 -23.85 -21.74 -4.36
N GLU A 81 -23.84 -23.07 -4.26
CA GLU A 81 -23.07 -23.82 -3.28
C GLU A 81 -21.55 -23.57 -3.37
N LYS A 82 -21.01 -23.50 -4.60
CA LYS A 82 -19.59 -23.17 -4.83
C LYS A 82 -19.20 -21.80 -4.26
N ASN A 83 -20.10 -20.82 -4.37
CA ASN A 83 -19.84 -19.47 -3.86
C ASN A 83 -20.04 -19.42 -2.34
N LYS A 84 -20.93 -20.25 -1.77
CA LYS A 84 -21.07 -20.40 -0.31
C LYS A 84 -19.77 -20.92 0.29
N GLN A 85 -19.15 -21.90 -0.36
CA GLN A 85 -17.89 -22.47 0.07
C GLN A 85 -16.76 -21.43 0.03
N ILE A 86 -16.62 -20.68 -1.07
CA ILE A 86 -15.63 -19.58 -1.19
C ILE A 86 -15.86 -18.53 -0.09
N PHE A 87 -17.11 -18.17 0.19
CA PHE A 87 -17.43 -17.23 1.26
C PHE A 87 -17.09 -17.80 2.64
N GLN A 88 -17.45 -19.05 2.94
CA GLN A 88 -17.11 -19.70 4.21
C GLN A 88 -15.58 -19.81 4.39
N GLU A 89 -14.85 -20.17 3.33
CA GLU A 89 -13.39 -20.18 3.31
C GLU A 89 -12.82 -18.78 3.58
N SER A 90 -13.38 -17.74 2.95
CA SER A 90 -12.97 -16.35 3.21
C SER A 90 -13.25 -15.90 4.65
N GLN A 91 -14.39 -16.29 5.24
CA GLN A 91 -14.72 -16.00 6.64
C GLN A 91 -13.81 -16.76 7.60
N ASN A 92 -13.48 -18.02 7.28
CA ASN A 92 -12.57 -18.83 8.08
C ASN A 92 -11.13 -18.31 7.99
N PHE A 93 -10.68 -17.88 6.81
CA PHE A 93 -9.40 -17.21 6.60
C PHE A 93 -9.32 -15.93 7.43
N LEU A 94 -10.37 -15.09 7.41
CA LEU A 94 -10.43 -13.88 8.24
C LEU A 94 -10.39 -14.18 9.75
N LYS A 95 -11.03 -15.27 10.20
CA LYS A 95 -10.95 -15.74 11.60
C LYS A 95 -9.54 -16.22 11.96
N GLN A 96 -8.84 -16.90 11.06
CA GLN A 96 -7.50 -17.45 11.28
C GLN A 96 -6.41 -16.38 11.39
N ILE A 97 -6.56 -15.24 10.68
CA ILE A 97 -5.59 -14.13 10.73
C ILE A 97 -5.77 -13.27 12.00
N GLY A 98 -6.64 -13.69 12.92
CA GLY A 98 -6.75 -13.09 14.26
C GLY A 98 -7.43 -11.73 14.28
N ASN A 99 -8.28 -11.42 13.30
CA ASN A 99 -8.99 -10.14 13.31
C ASN A 99 -10.22 -10.22 14.23
N GLN A 100 -10.13 -9.65 15.43
CA GLN A 100 -11.27 -9.37 16.31
C GLN A 100 -12.23 -8.31 15.72
N GLN A 101 -12.02 -7.84 14.49
CA GLN A 101 -12.84 -6.82 13.83
C GLN A 101 -13.83 -7.48 12.87
N GLY A 102 -15.11 -7.44 13.27
CA GLY A 102 -16.21 -8.11 12.59
C GLY A 102 -16.38 -7.77 11.12
N SER A 103 -16.85 -8.75 10.35
CA SER A 103 -17.29 -8.67 8.94
C SER A 103 -16.26 -8.21 7.89
N LEU A 104 -16.31 -8.85 6.73
CA LEU A 104 -15.60 -8.52 5.50
C LEU A 104 -15.74 -7.03 5.11
N LEU A 105 -16.83 -6.37 5.51
CA LEU A 105 -17.09 -4.95 5.30
C LEU A 105 -16.06 -4.04 5.98
N ASN A 106 -15.74 -4.31 7.25
CA ASN A 106 -14.78 -3.50 8.01
C ASN A 106 -13.38 -3.66 7.43
N PHE A 107 -13.02 -4.86 6.95
CA PHE A 107 -11.77 -5.06 6.22
C PHE A 107 -11.65 -4.14 4.98
N PHE A 108 -12.73 -3.96 4.22
CA PHE A 108 -12.70 -3.07 3.05
C PHE A 108 -12.66 -1.59 3.44
N LYS A 109 -13.43 -1.18 4.44
CA LYS A 109 -13.35 0.17 5.01
C LYS A 109 -11.92 0.50 5.44
N ASP A 110 -11.27 -0.46 6.08
CA ASP A 110 -9.91 -0.30 6.59
C ASP A 110 -8.84 -0.20 5.50
N LYS A 111 -9.11 -0.65 4.27
CA LYS A 111 -8.15 -0.57 3.16
C LYS A 111 -8.31 0.68 2.29
N ILE A 112 -9.53 1.20 2.14
CA ILE A 112 -9.83 2.28 1.17
C ILE A 112 -9.44 3.68 1.71
N GLY A 113 -9.36 3.88 3.03
CA GLY A 113 -9.14 5.21 3.64
C GLY A 113 -7.76 5.46 4.29
N THR A 114 -6.72 4.69 3.97
CA THR A 114 -5.47 4.70 4.79
C THR A 114 -4.44 5.73 4.37
N PHE A 115 -4.44 6.16 3.11
CA PHE A 115 -3.56 7.20 2.61
C PHE A 115 -4.14 7.90 1.38
N GLU A 116 -3.64 9.10 1.11
CA GLU A 116 -3.91 9.89 -0.10
C GLU A 116 -2.58 10.14 -0.83
N ILE A 117 -2.63 10.21 -2.17
CA ILE A 117 -1.49 10.61 -3.00
C ILE A 117 -1.83 11.95 -3.65
N ASP A 118 -1.06 12.97 -3.33
CA ASP A 118 -1.14 14.29 -3.96
C ASP A 118 0.01 14.43 -4.96
N ASN A 119 -0.29 14.10 -6.22
CA ASN A 119 0.67 14.17 -7.31
C ASN A 119 1.14 15.60 -7.62
N GLN A 120 0.32 16.62 -7.34
CA GLN A 120 0.68 18.01 -7.67
C GLN A 120 1.80 18.51 -6.75
N ASN A 121 1.73 18.15 -5.47
CA ASN A 121 2.73 18.53 -4.48
C ASN A 121 3.78 17.44 -4.23
N GLN A 122 3.70 16.32 -4.97
CA GLN A 122 4.52 15.13 -4.80
C GLN A 122 4.50 14.62 -3.34
N LYS A 123 3.29 14.44 -2.79
CA LYS A 123 3.09 14.02 -1.40
C LYS A 123 2.32 12.72 -1.27
N ILE A 124 2.68 11.95 -0.26
CA ILE A 124 1.87 10.86 0.29
C ILE A 124 1.40 11.30 1.67
N ILE A 125 0.09 11.24 1.91
CA ILE A 125 -0.53 11.61 3.18
C ILE A 125 -1.10 10.35 3.82
N PHE A 126 -0.47 9.84 4.88
CA PHE A 126 -0.98 8.73 5.66
C PHE A 126 -1.99 9.25 6.68
N LYS A 127 -3.26 8.91 6.47
CA LYS A 127 -4.37 9.34 7.31
C LYS A 127 -4.25 8.81 8.72
N LYS A 128 -4.62 9.57 9.74
CA LYS A 128 -4.54 9.13 11.15
C LYS A 128 -5.42 7.91 11.45
N GLU A 129 -6.50 7.74 10.70
CA GLU A 129 -7.37 6.59 10.79
C GLU A 129 -6.56 5.30 10.53
N ASN A 130 -6.92 4.23 11.23
CA ASN A 130 -6.30 2.90 11.05
C ASN A 130 -4.79 2.85 11.32
N SER A 131 -4.32 3.64 12.29
CA SER A 131 -2.90 3.72 12.71
C SER A 131 -2.28 2.39 13.17
N ARG A 132 -3.11 1.38 13.50
CA ARG A 132 -2.66 0.07 13.97
C ARG A 132 -2.12 -0.83 12.86
N PHE A 133 -2.40 -0.51 11.61
CA PHE A 133 -2.01 -1.34 10.47
C PHE A 133 -0.87 -0.70 9.69
N SER A 134 0.06 -1.52 9.22
CA SER A 134 1.09 -1.09 8.29
C SER A 134 0.44 -0.69 6.95
N LYS A 135 0.82 0.50 6.47
CA LYS A 135 0.36 1.11 5.22
C LYS A 135 1.51 1.00 4.22
N PHE A 136 1.20 0.65 2.98
CA PHE A 136 2.22 0.45 1.95
C PHE A 136 1.86 1.21 0.69
N VAL A 137 2.81 1.99 0.19
CA VAL A 137 2.77 2.60 -1.14
C VAL A 137 3.88 1.97 -1.97
N TYR A 138 3.62 1.70 -3.24
CA TYR A 138 4.58 1.04 -4.13
C TYR A 138 4.73 1.81 -5.44
N SER A 139 5.92 1.74 -6.02
CA SER A 139 6.22 2.24 -7.35
C SER A 139 5.70 1.28 -8.43
N ASP A 140 5.74 1.75 -9.67
CA ASP A 140 5.80 0.86 -10.83
C ASP A 140 7.13 0.10 -10.88
N LYS A 141 7.26 -0.80 -11.86
CA LYS A 141 8.48 -1.56 -12.10
C LYS A 141 9.68 -0.63 -12.30
N LEU A 142 10.76 -0.92 -11.58
CA LEU A 142 12.02 -0.21 -11.68
C LEU A 142 12.81 -0.68 -12.91
N GLN A 143 13.45 0.26 -13.60
CA GLN A 143 14.45 0.02 -14.64
C GLN A 143 15.79 -0.36 -13.99
N GLN A 144 16.41 -1.44 -14.46
CA GLN A 144 17.57 -2.09 -13.83
C GLN A 144 18.88 -1.32 -13.99
N ASP A 145 19.00 -0.54 -15.06
CA ASP A 145 20.17 0.25 -15.46
C ASP A 145 20.15 1.68 -14.87
N GLN A 146 19.17 1.98 -14.01
CA GLN A 146 18.99 3.30 -13.43
C GLN A 146 19.49 3.38 -11.99
N ASN A 147 20.06 4.55 -11.67
CA ASN A 147 20.32 4.98 -10.32
C ASN A 147 19.19 5.87 -9.86
N TYR A 148 18.64 5.59 -8.69
CA TYR A 148 17.54 6.35 -8.14
C TYR A 148 18.02 7.08 -6.90
N HIS A 149 17.68 8.36 -6.82
CA HIS A 149 17.95 9.20 -5.66
C HIS A 149 16.64 9.87 -5.28
N LEU A 150 16.01 9.36 -4.23
CA LEU A 150 14.80 9.93 -3.67
C LEU A 150 15.20 10.87 -2.54
N ARG A 151 14.77 12.13 -2.62
CA ARG A 151 14.96 13.13 -1.58
C ARG A 151 13.62 13.39 -0.92
N LEU A 152 13.52 13.22 0.40
CA LEU A 152 12.25 13.19 1.11
C LEU A 152 12.26 14.18 2.27
N LYS A 153 11.19 14.95 2.41
CA LYS A 153 10.82 15.61 3.67
C LYS A 153 9.69 14.84 4.32
N LEU A 154 9.80 14.61 5.63
CA LEU A 154 8.79 13.90 6.39
C LEU A 154 8.17 14.86 7.42
N ASP A 155 6.86 14.77 7.58
CA ASP A 155 6.11 15.34 8.69
C ASP A 155 5.53 14.17 9.48
N LEU A 156 6.26 13.74 10.51
CA LEU A 156 5.89 12.62 11.38
C LEU A 156 5.02 13.07 12.56
N ALA A 157 4.45 14.28 12.48
CA ALA A 157 3.62 14.88 13.51
C ALA A 157 4.28 14.90 14.91
N ASN A 158 5.60 15.07 14.95
CA ASN A 158 6.48 15.03 16.12
C ASN A 158 6.44 13.69 16.88
N GLN A 159 6.12 12.57 16.20
CA GLN A 159 6.03 11.23 16.79
C GLN A 159 7.10 10.27 16.24
N VAL A 160 8.33 10.73 16.14
CA VAL A 160 9.46 9.96 15.59
C VAL A 160 9.63 8.59 16.27
N ALA A 161 9.54 8.55 17.61
CA ALA A 161 9.85 7.35 18.38
C ALA A 161 8.89 6.16 18.21
N ASN A 162 7.68 6.44 17.74
CA ASN A 162 6.63 5.45 17.54
C ASN A 162 6.37 5.20 16.06
N THR A 163 7.30 5.62 15.20
CA THR A 163 7.18 5.50 13.75
C THR A 163 8.04 4.36 13.25
N ASP A 164 7.41 3.46 12.50
CA ASP A 164 8.06 2.48 11.64
C ASP A 164 7.93 2.97 10.19
N LEU A 165 9.02 3.49 9.63
CA LEU A 165 9.12 3.86 8.22
C LEU A 165 10.19 2.99 7.58
N GLY A 166 9.79 2.17 6.62
CA GLY A 166 10.65 1.25 5.91
C GLY A 166 10.65 1.50 4.41
N PHE A 167 11.84 1.48 3.83
CA PHE A 167 12.07 1.43 2.40
C PHE A 167 12.34 -0.01 1.99
N ILE A 168 11.55 -0.53 1.04
CA ILE A 168 11.46 -1.95 0.77
C ILE A 168 11.64 -2.21 -0.73
N PHE A 169 12.45 -3.21 -1.07
CA PHE A 169 12.52 -3.74 -2.43
C PHE A 169 12.04 -5.17 -2.48
N THR A 170 11.24 -5.44 -3.50
CA THR A 170 10.70 -6.76 -3.75
C THR A 170 10.33 -6.93 -5.22
N ASN A 171 10.00 -8.15 -5.62
CA ASN A 171 9.41 -8.40 -6.93
C ASN A 171 7.92 -8.05 -6.90
N GLN A 172 7.42 -7.58 -8.05
CA GLN A 172 6.03 -7.19 -8.24
C GLN A 172 5.00 -8.28 -7.84
N GLU A 173 5.39 -9.55 -7.96
CA GLU A 173 4.59 -10.71 -7.54
C GLU A 173 4.29 -10.75 -6.03
N TYR A 174 5.16 -10.13 -5.22
CA TYR A 174 5.05 -10.09 -3.75
C TYR A 174 4.42 -8.81 -3.21
N LYS A 175 3.93 -7.90 -4.07
CA LYS A 175 3.43 -6.57 -3.66
C LYS A 175 2.26 -6.59 -2.66
N ASN A 176 1.57 -7.73 -2.48
CA ASN A 176 0.50 -7.90 -1.49
C ASN A 176 0.72 -9.11 -0.58
N THR A 177 1.90 -9.73 -0.59
CA THR A 177 2.21 -10.84 0.32
C THR A 177 2.74 -10.32 1.63
N ASP A 178 2.63 -11.13 2.68
CA ASP A 178 3.20 -10.79 3.96
C ASP A 178 4.72 -10.58 3.84
N LEU A 179 5.19 -9.37 4.16
CA LEU A 179 6.51 -8.88 3.74
C LEU A 179 7.66 -9.42 4.60
N PHE A 180 7.38 -10.33 5.54
CA PHE A 180 8.37 -10.83 6.51
C PHE A 180 9.44 -11.76 5.91
N GLY A 181 9.21 -12.36 4.73
CA GLY A 181 10.05 -13.46 4.23
C GLY A 181 11.16 -13.14 3.22
N PHE A 182 10.98 -12.15 2.33
CA PHE A 182 11.75 -12.12 1.07
C PHE A 182 12.23 -10.74 0.61
N ASN A 183 12.13 -9.73 1.46
CA ASN A 183 12.32 -8.34 1.05
C ASN A 183 13.56 -7.72 1.67
N TYR A 184 14.25 -6.91 0.87
CA TYR A 184 15.33 -6.04 1.32
C TYR A 184 14.71 -4.77 1.88
N ARG A 185 14.89 -4.55 3.17
CA ARG A 185 14.23 -3.51 3.93
C ARG A 185 15.27 -2.67 4.64
N MET A 186 15.15 -1.37 4.51
CA MET A 186 15.92 -0.42 5.31
C MET A 186 14.96 0.48 6.04
N TYR A 187 15.09 0.51 7.35
CA TYR A 187 14.25 1.31 8.24
C TYR A 187 15.09 2.46 8.80
N PRO A 188 14.97 3.69 8.29
CA PRO A 188 15.50 4.87 8.97
C PRO A 188 14.82 5.10 10.32
N PHE A 189 13.56 4.67 10.45
CA PHE A 189 12.78 4.72 11.69
C PHE A 189 12.19 3.33 11.93
N TYR A 190 12.62 2.68 13.00
CA TYR A 190 12.07 1.44 13.50
C TYR A 190 11.92 1.54 15.01
N LYS A 191 10.90 0.86 15.54
CA LYS A 191 10.57 0.69 16.96
C LYS A 191 11.73 0.99 17.92
N GLN A 192 11.42 1.73 18.97
CA GLN A 192 12.38 2.13 20.00
C GLN A 192 13.53 2.96 19.44
N ASN A 193 13.24 3.84 18.47
CA ASN A 193 14.20 4.85 18.01
C ASN A 193 15.46 4.27 17.33
N LYS A 194 15.33 3.19 16.55
CA LYS A 194 16.48 2.57 15.89
C LYS A 194 16.35 2.63 14.37
N ALA A 195 17.46 2.86 13.69
CA ALA A 195 17.56 2.46 12.29
C ALA A 195 18.00 0.99 12.19
N TYR A 196 17.60 0.30 11.13
CA TYR A 196 17.93 -1.12 10.94
C TYR A 196 17.80 -1.56 9.48
N GLY A 197 18.66 -2.48 9.05
CA GLY A 197 18.59 -3.16 7.76
C GLY A 197 18.17 -4.62 7.92
N GLN A 198 17.17 -5.06 7.16
CA GLN A 198 16.70 -6.44 7.15
C GLN A 198 16.67 -7.00 5.74
N GLY A 199 17.22 -8.19 5.54
CA GLY A 199 17.10 -8.90 4.29
C GLY A 199 17.99 -10.12 4.28
N ARG A 200 17.56 -11.17 3.57
CA ARG A 200 18.44 -12.30 3.30
C ARG A 200 19.57 -11.80 2.42
N TYR A 201 20.83 -12.03 2.79
CA TYR A 201 22.00 -11.54 2.04
C TYR A 201 22.23 -10.02 2.07
N LEU A 202 21.53 -9.28 2.93
CA LEU A 202 21.79 -7.86 3.13
C LEU A 202 22.91 -7.69 4.16
N LEU A 203 24.06 -7.18 3.72
CA LEU A 203 25.09 -6.65 4.62
C LEU A 203 24.87 -5.14 4.74
N TYR A 204 24.82 -4.61 5.95
CA TYR A 204 24.70 -3.17 6.12
C TYR A 204 25.63 -2.65 7.21
N MET A 205 25.97 -1.38 7.08
CA MET A 205 26.75 -0.60 8.04
C MET A 205 26.02 0.71 8.32
N MET A 206 26.33 1.30 9.47
CA MET A 206 25.73 2.54 9.92
C MET A 206 26.77 3.38 10.66
N GLU A 207 26.76 4.67 10.40
CA GLU A 207 27.66 5.67 10.98
C GLU A 207 26.86 6.89 11.44
N GLY A 208 27.37 7.56 12.47
CA GLY A 208 26.80 8.79 13.00
C GLY A 208 25.65 8.58 14.00
N LYS A 209 24.82 9.61 14.17
CA LYS A 209 23.69 9.60 15.11
C LYS A 209 22.45 8.98 14.47
N GLN A 210 21.58 8.38 15.26
CA GLN A 210 20.29 7.89 14.80
C GLN A 210 19.36 9.07 14.46
N PHE A 211 18.43 8.88 13.51
CA PHE A 211 17.52 9.96 13.10
C PHE A 211 16.75 10.57 14.29
N PHE A 212 16.26 9.77 15.25
CA PHE A 212 15.49 10.31 16.38
C PHE A 212 16.25 11.33 17.24
N GLU A 213 17.59 11.34 17.18
CA GLU A 213 18.42 12.24 17.98
C GLU A 213 18.46 13.67 17.42
N PHE A 214 18.17 13.86 16.13
CA PHE A 214 18.32 15.15 15.46
C PHE A 214 17.25 15.48 14.42
N PHE A 215 16.38 14.51 14.06
CA PHE A 215 15.36 14.67 13.04
C PHE A 215 14.33 15.74 13.44
N GLN A 216 13.99 16.60 12.50
CA GLN A 216 13.00 17.66 12.65
C GLN A 216 12.01 17.63 11.48
N ASP A 217 10.72 17.60 11.79
CA ASP A 217 9.64 17.57 10.81
C ASP A 217 9.78 18.70 9.80
N ASN A 218 9.59 18.38 8.51
CA ASN A 218 9.67 19.30 7.38
C ASN A 218 11.01 20.06 7.20
N GLN A 219 12.02 19.78 8.04
CA GLN A 219 13.35 20.40 7.98
C GLN A 219 14.42 19.39 7.55
N THR A 220 14.47 18.22 8.19
CA THR A 220 15.44 17.18 7.84
C THR A 220 15.06 16.55 6.51
N VAL A 221 15.98 16.60 5.55
CA VAL A 221 15.86 15.89 4.26
C VAL A 221 16.48 14.51 4.41
N VAL A 222 15.70 13.48 4.12
CA VAL A 222 16.15 12.09 4.06
C VAL A 222 16.42 11.74 2.62
N ASN A 223 17.67 11.44 2.31
CA ASN A 223 18.10 10.93 1.02
C ASN A 223 18.08 9.42 1.06
N PHE A 224 17.48 8.83 0.04
CA PHE A 224 17.47 7.41 -0.21
C PHE A 224 18.02 7.17 -1.61
N VAL A 225 19.19 6.55 -1.69
CA VAL A 225 19.87 6.25 -2.95
C VAL A 225 19.87 4.75 -3.15
N PHE A 226 19.55 4.31 -4.36
CA PHE A 226 19.72 2.90 -4.71
C PHE A 226 20.21 2.73 -6.14
N ASN A 227 21.16 1.81 -6.28
CA ASN A 227 21.72 1.37 -7.53
C ASN A 227 21.42 -0.13 -7.67
N ILE A 228 20.54 -0.47 -8.62
CA ILE A 228 20.07 -1.84 -8.82
C ILE A 228 21.20 -2.72 -9.35
N GLU A 229 21.97 -2.23 -10.33
CA GLU A 229 23.09 -2.96 -10.93
C GLU A 229 24.15 -3.37 -9.88
N LYS A 230 24.50 -2.42 -8.99
CA LYS A 230 25.46 -2.61 -7.90
C LYS A 230 24.86 -3.25 -6.65
N CYS A 231 23.55 -3.48 -6.64
CA CYS A 231 22.84 -4.06 -5.49
C CYS A 231 23.07 -3.24 -4.20
N LEU A 232 23.18 -1.91 -4.34
CA LEU A 232 23.64 -0.99 -3.30
C LEU A 232 22.53 -0.02 -2.92
N PHE A 233 22.36 0.19 -1.62
CA PHE A 233 21.35 1.06 -1.01
C PHE A 233 22.01 1.97 0.02
N GLU A 234 21.61 3.24 0.05
CA GLU A 234 22.12 4.22 1.00
C GLU A 234 20.98 5.07 1.55
N ILE A 235 21.07 5.41 2.83
CA ILE A 235 20.19 6.35 3.52
C ILE A 235 21.05 7.34 4.28
N TYR A 236 20.82 8.63 4.06
CA TYR A 236 21.53 9.68 4.76
C TYR A 236 20.74 10.97 4.80
N ASP A 237 21.03 11.85 5.74
CA ASP A 237 20.54 13.24 5.69
C ASP A 237 21.52 14.15 4.92
N ASP A 238 21.06 15.35 4.50
CA ASP A 238 21.88 16.29 3.72
C ASP A 238 23.21 16.68 4.40
N GLN A 239 23.27 16.64 5.73
CA GLN A 239 24.48 16.95 6.51
C GLN A 239 25.30 15.69 6.85
N LYS A 240 24.81 14.50 6.48
CA LYS A 240 25.39 13.18 6.80
C LYS A 240 25.64 12.98 8.30
N ILE A 241 24.76 13.53 9.14
CA ILE A 241 24.73 13.23 10.57
C ILE A 241 24.38 11.76 10.79
N PHE A 242 23.47 11.23 9.98
CA PHE A 242 23.17 9.81 9.84
C PHE A 242 23.64 9.32 8.46
N TYR A 243 24.30 8.16 8.44
CA TYR A 243 24.60 7.44 7.21
C TYR A 243 24.38 5.94 7.43
N MET A 244 23.64 5.32 6.53
CA MET A 244 23.44 3.88 6.48
C MET A 244 23.64 3.40 5.06
N LYS A 245 24.45 2.36 4.90
CA LYS A 245 24.75 1.73 3.61
C LYS A 245 24.42 0.26 3.71
N ALA A 246 23.76 -0.29 2.69
CA ALA A 246 23.46 -1.71 2.60
C ALA A 246 23.80 -2.25 1.21
N GLU A 247 24.42 -3.43 1.17
CA GLU A 247 24.80 -4.15 -0.03
C GLU A 247 24.15 -5.53 -0.01
N VAL A 248 23.57 -5.93 -1.14
CA VAL A 248 23.02 -7.28 -1.28
C VAL A 248 24.06 -8.19 -1.93
N THR A 249 24.54 -9.16 -1.17
CA THR A 249 25.68 -10.00 -1.56
C THR A 249 25.34 -11.11 -2.55
N GLN A 250 24.06 -11.37 -2.79
CA GLN A 250 23.61 -12.34 -3.78
C GLN A 250 22.75 -11.67 -4.84
N LYS A 251 23.04 -11.95 -6.11
CA LYS A 251 22.31 -11.40 -7.25
C LYS A 251 20.82 -11.72 -7.11
N ILE A 252 20.00 -10.68 -6.91
CA ILE A 252 18.55 -10.77 -6.84
C ILE A 252 18.05 -11.07 -8.26
N ASN A 253 16.98 -11.87 -8.39
CA ASN A 253 16.26 -11.89 -9.66
C ASN A 253 15.53 -10.55 -9.82
N TYR A 254 16.16 -9.60 -10.50
CA TYR A 254 15.65 -8.24 -10.74
C TYR A 254 14.48 -8.16 -11.73
N GLN A 255 13.95 -9.30 -12.20
CA GLN A 255 12.82 -9.30 -13.11
C GLN A 255 11.58 -8.82 -12.36
N ASN A 256 11.20 -7.57 -12.62
CA ASN A 256 10.04 -6.88 -12.04
C ASN A 256 10.23 -6.37 -10.61
N LEU A 257 11.43 -5.85 -10.31
CA LEU A 257 11.68 -5.16 -9.04
C LEU A 257 10.77 -3.92 -8.91
N ILE A 258 10.20 -3.73 -7.73
CA ILE A 258 9.45 -2.55 -7.33
C ILE A 258 10.04 -1.98 -6.03
N PHE A 259 9.84 -0.68 -5.82
CA PHE A 259 10.13 0.01 -4.57
C PHE A 259 8.84 0.17 -3.77
N MET A 260 8.90 0.00 -2.46
CA MET A 260 7.78 0.23 -1.57
C MET A 260 8.20 1.08 -0.37
N ILE A 261 7.29 1.94 0.08
CA ILE A 261 7.36 2.64 1.34
C ILE A 261 6.34 2.00 2.27
N GLY A 262 6.81 1.37 3.33
CA GLY A 262 6.00 0.88 4.44
C GLY A 262 5.98 1.90 5.57
N PHE A 263 4.80 2.22 6.07
CA PHE A 263 4.61 3.17 7.16
C PHE A 263 3.65 2.60 8.21
N GLN A 264 4.02 2.73 9.47
CA GLN A 264 3.15 2.47 10.62
C GLN A 264 3.53 3.44 11.74
N GLN A 265 2.55 3.92 12.48
CA GLN A 265 2.82 4.76 13.64
C GLN A 265 1.88 4.40 14.79
N GLU A 266 2.45 4.04 15.94
CA GLU A 266 1.65 3.71 17.12
C GLU A 266 0.99 4.99 17.66
N LYS A 267 -0.33 4.94 17.89
CA LYS A 267 -1.13 6.05 18.44
C LYS A 267 -1.06 7.36 17.62
N GLN A 268 -1.00 7.22 16.29
CA GLN A 268 -1.11 8.34 15.35
C GLN A 268 -2.37 9.18 15.66
N ASN A 269 -2.18 10.46 15.98
CA ASN A 269 -3.27 11.40 16.28
C ASN A 269 -3.45 12.49 15.20
N LYS A 270 -2.52 12.54 14.24
CA LYS A 270 -2.50 13.48 13.11
C LYS A 270 -2.07 12.76 11.85
N ASP A 271 -2.45 13.28 10.69
CA ASP A 271 -1.96 12.76 9.42
C ASP A 271 -0.43 12.93 9.33
N VAL A 272 0.22 11.94 8.74
CA VAL A 272 1.67 11.96 8.49
C VAL A 272 1.90 12.17 7.01
N GLN A 273 2.91 12.96 6.66
CA GLN A 273 3.20 13.30 5.27
C GLN A 273 4.62 12.90 4.88
N ILE A 274 4.75 12.40 3.66
CA ILE A 274 6.03 12.23 2.97
C ILE A 274 5.97 13.08 1.71
N GLN A 275 6.84 14.08 1.62
CA GLN A 275 6.99 14.92 0.44
C GLN A 275 8.27 14.55 -0.30
N PHE A 276 8.15 14.26 -1.59
CA PHE A 276 9.29 14.08 -2.47
C PHE A 276 9.80 15.44 -2.95
N LEU A 277 11.12 15.58 -3.02
CA LEU A 277 11.80 16.76 -3.51
C LEU A 277 12.45 16.44 -4.85
N ASN A 278 12.45 17.43 -5.74
CA ASN A 278 13.20 17.39 -7.00
C ASN A 278 14.70 17.68 -6.79
#